data_AF-A0A357FNS1-F1
#
_entry.id   AF-A0A357FNS1-F1
#
_cell.length_a   1.000
_cell.length_b   1.000
_cell.length_c   1.000
_cell.angle_alpha   90.00
_cell.angle_beta   90.00
_cell.angle_gamma   90.00
#
_symmetry.space_group_name_H-M   'P 1'
#
loop_
_entity.id
_entity.type
_entity.pdbx_description
1 polymer ?
#
loop_
_entity_poly.entity_id
_entity_poly.type
_entity_poly.pdbx_seq_one_letter_code
_entity_poly.pdbx_strand_id
1 'polypeptide(L)'
;MHPPKLVSHTPIAAKFLARVNRFVIRCYQENVGEIEAYMANPGRLGELLLPGADLLIEKVDDDTSRKLRYSASAVLTDNSHIGLNTQQTNTLARYLLKKKLVPTLEKSEIVSEEFHVGKNRFDFLMQENGEKFLLEVKSVTLSSNGISMFPDAITERGTRHLNELSQLNESGIKPTVLFISQGSGDDLFMPDYHTDLVFSQTLLSLKDYLSIIPIEIKWKSNLELSDRVKLLEIPWRFLDTRMADTGAYILVMHISETQAISIGSIGTVQIGPGYYLYVGSGMNGLSARVTRHLRKKKRLHWHVDFLRQIASTVKAYPIRTPHNIETPLVVALEKIFAPSIPGFGASDSSQATHLFFSSSDPYLSKSFQLLLSSFRFSRPHFHEV
;
A
#
# COMPACT_ATOMS: atom_id res chain seq x y z
N MET A 1 -3.57 -23.68 22.75
CA MET A 1 -3.28 -22.32 22.26
C MET A 1 -4.59 -21.66 21.88
N HIS A 2 -4.92 -20.52 22.50
CA HIS A 2 -6.11 -19.74 22.17
C HIS A 2 -5.92 -18.99 20.86
N PRO A 3 -7.00 -18.75 20.07
CA PRO A 3 -6.94 -17.88 18.90
C PRO A 3 -6.40 -16.50 19.25
N PRO A 4 -5.48 -15.92 18.46
CA PRO A 4 -5.09 -14.53 18.56
C PRO A 4 -6.31 -13.61 18.46
N LYS A 5 -6.22 -12.46 19.11
CA LYS A 5 -7.26 -11.42 19.07
C LYS A 5 -6.68 -10.15 18.44
N LEU A 6 -7.52 -9.39 17.72
CA LEU A 6 -7.15 -8.07 17.22
C LEU A 6 -6.82 -7.07 18.33
N VAL A 7 -7.39 -7.29 19.50
CA VAL A 7 -7.32 -6.41 20.66
C VAL A 7 -6.78 -7.19 21.85
N SER A 8 -6.00 -6.54 22.70
CA SER A 8 -5.43 -7.16 23.90
C SER A 8 -6.35 -7.03 25.11
N HIS A 9 -7.11 -5.94 25.17
CA HIS A 9 -8.05 -5.55 26.22
C HIS A 9 -9.39 -5.14 25.60
N THR A 10 -10.30 -4.63 26.43
CA THR A 10 -11.58 -4.08 25.98
C THR A 10 -11.34 -2.89 25.05
N PRO A 11 -11.70 -2.98 23.76
CA PRO A 11 -11.51 -1.88 22.83
C PRO A 11 -12.57 -0.80 23.03
N ILE A 12 -12.23 0.41 22.59
CA ILE A 12 -13.11 1.57 22.55
C ILE A 12 -13.31 1.95 21.09
N ALA A 13 -14.55 2.17 20.68
CA ALA A 13 -14.87 2.64 19.33
C ALA A 13 -14.47 4.12 19.19
N ALA A 14 -13.82 4.48 18.09
CA ALA A 14 -13.44 5.85 17.77
C ALA A 14 -13.56 6.12 16.27
N LYS A 15 -13.59 7.39 15.87
CA LYS A 15 -13.60 7.82 14.47
C LYS A 15 -12.23 8.38 14.09
N PHE A 16 -11.63 7.87 13.02
CA PHE A 16 -10.38 8.40 12.48
C PHE A 16 -10.56 9.86 12.04
N LEU A 17 -9.64 10.74 12.42
CA LEU A 17 -9.64 12.15 11.99
C LEU A 17 -8.52 12.40 10.98
N ALA A 18 -7.29 12.09 11.38
CA ALA A 18 -6.11 12.36 10.56
C ALA A 18 -4.93 11.50 10.99
N ARG A 19 -3.97 11.34 10.08
CA ARG A 19 -2.68 10.73 10.39
C ARG A 19 -1.64 11.82 10.57
N VAL A 20 -1.13 11.97 11.79
CA VAL A 20 -0.14 12.99 12.16
C VAL A 20 1.23 12.62 11.59
N ASN A 21 1.60 11.35 11.73
CA ASN A 21 2.81 10.77 11.13
C ASN A 21 2.64 9.26 10.96
N ARG A 22 3.71 8.56 10.55
CA ARG A 22 3.67 7.12 10.29
C ARG A 22 3.19 6.26 11.49
N PHE A 23 3.34 6.74 12.72
CA PHE A 23 3.03 5.99 13.95
C PHE A 23 2.00 6.66 14.86
N VAL A 24 1.50 7.84 14.49
CA VAL A 24 0.55 8.60 15.32
C VAL A 24 -0.65 9.01 14.47
N ILE A 25 -1.83 8.63 14.94
CA ILE A 25 -3.12 9.06 14.39
C ILE A 25 -3.86 9.92 15.41
N ARG A 26 -4.72 10.80 14.91
CA ARG A 26 -5.75 11.47 15.68
C ARG A 26 -7.10 10.81 15.40
N CYS A 27 -7.86 10.57 16.46
CA CYS A 27 -9.20 10.04 16.39
C CYS A 27 -10.12 10.75 17.39
N TYR A 28 -11.42 10.66 17.19
CA TYR A 28 -12.44 11.20 18.08
C TYR A 28 -13.19 10.06 18.77
N GLN A 29 -13.36 10.15 20.08
CA GLN A 29 -14.18 9.24 20.87
C GLN A 29 -15.19 10.07 21.68
N GLU A 30 -16.45 9.66 21.71
CA GLU A 30 -17.56 10.49 22.23
C GLU A 30 -17.39 10.97 23.68
N ASN A 31 -16.81 10.16 24.56
CA ASN A 31 -16.68 10.45 26.00
C ASN A 31 -15.35 11.10 26.38
N VAL A 32 -14.32 10.96 25.55
CA VAL A 32 -12.95 11.44 25.81
C VAL A 32 -12.61 12.67 24.95
N GLY A 33 -13.26 12.81 23.79
CA GLY A 33 -12.95 13.84 22.79
C GLY A 33 -11.86 13.40 21.82
N GLU A 34 -11.01 14.34 21.42
CA GLU A 34 -9.90 14.05 20.52
C GLU A 34 -8.74 13.32 21.24
N ILE A 35 -8.26 12.25 20.62
CA ILE A 35 -7.22 11.38 21.14
C ILE A 35 -6.09 11.27 20.11
N GLU A 36 -4.84 11.31 20.59
CA GLU A 36 -3.70 10.80 19.83
C GLU A 36 -3.43 9.33 20.21
N ALA A 37 -3.43 8.45 19.21
CA ALA A 37 -3.19 7.03 19.39
C ALA A 37 -1.97 6.57 18.59
N TYR A 38 -1.19 5.66 19.19
CA TYR A 38 -0.09 4.99 18.53
C TYR A 38 -0.62 3.95 17.55
N MET A 39 -0.14 3.95 16.31
CA MET A 39 -0.50 2.97 15.30
C MET A 39 0.74 2.21 14.84
N ALA A 40 0.80 0.91 15.17
CA ALA A 40 1.93 0.03 14.87
C ALA A 40 1.89 -0.51 13.43
N ASN A 41 1.55 0.35 12.47
CA ASN A 41 1.60 0.04 11.03
C ASN A 41 2.26 1.22 10.29
N PRO A 42 3.47 1.04 9.74
CA PRO A 42 4.15 2.10 8.99
C PRO A 42 3.56 2.34 7.59
N GLY A 43 2.78 1.39 7.09
CA GLY A 43 2.12 1.41 5.80
C GLY A 43 1.15 2.58 5.65
N ARG A 44 0.80 2.98 4.42
CA ARG A 44 0.05 4.21 4.12
C ARG A 44 -1.44 4.12 4.45
N LEU A 45 -2.05 2.96 4.23
CA LEU A 45 -3.45 2.65 4.56
C LEU A 45 -4.45 3.71 4.05
N GLY A 46 -4.23 4.30 2.87
CA GLY A 46 -4.99 5.45 2.37
C GLY A 46 -6.45 5.14 2.04
N GLU A 47 -6.71 3.89 1.65
CA GLU A 47 -8.01 3.33 1.35
C GLU A 47 -8.81 2.95 2.60
N LEU A 48 -8.12 2.79 3.75
CA LEU A 48 -8.73 2.39 5.02
C LEU A 48 -8.88 3.55 6.00
N LEU A 49 -7.87 4.41 6.10
CA LEU A 49 -7.80 5.53 7.05
C LEU A 49 -8.25 6.83 6.40
N LEU A 50 -9.51 6.85 5.98
CA LEU A 50 -10.21 8.05 5.55
C LEU A 50 -10.87 8.75 6.74
N PRO A 51 -10.95 10.10 6.77
CA PRO A 51 -11.67 10.81 7.83
C PRO A 51 -13.09 10.24 8.04
N GLY A 52 -13.42 9.92 9.29
CA GLY A 52 -14.67 9.25 9.67
C GLY A 52 -14.63 7.72 9.67
N ALA A 53 -13.52 7.09 9.27
CA ALA A 53 -13.37 5.63 9.36
C ALA A 53 -13.51 5.15 10.81
N ASP A 54 -14.17 4.01 10.98
CA ASP A 54 -14.38 3.38 12.27
C ASP A 54 -13.11 2.69 12.76
N LEU A 55 -12.72 2.98 13.99
CA LEU A 55 -11.53 2.44 14.63
C LEU A 55 -11.90 1.71 15.92
N LEU A 56 -11.10 0.70 16.23
CA LEU A 56 -10.96 0.16 17.58
C LEU A 56 -9.63 0.63 18.15
N ILE A 57 -9.70 1.35 19.28
CA ILE A 57 -8.53 1.79 20.04
C ILE A 57 -8.51 1.14 21.43
N GLU A 58 -7.33 1.00 22.01
CA GLU A 58 -7.15 0.48 23.36
C GLU A 58 -6.41 1.49 24.21
N LYS A 59 -6.87 1.68 25.46
CA LYS A 59 -6.12 2.43 26.46
C LYS A 59 -4.93 1.56 26.91
N VAL A 60 -3.75 2.16 26.93
CA VAL A 60 -2.55 1.53 27.47
C VAL A 60 -2.62 1.61 29.00
N ASP A 61 -2.15 0.57 29.67
CA ASP A 61 -2.10 0.52 31.14
C ASP A 61 -1.40 1.74 31.74
N ASP A 62 -1.87 2.13 32.93
CA ASP A 62 -1.48 3.40 33.50
C ASP A 62 0.00 3.43 33.96
N ASP A 63 0.59 2.26 34.22
CA ASP A 63 1.97 2.03 34.71
C ASP A 63 3.01 1.88 33.57
N THR A 64 2.77 2.51 32.42
CA THR A 64 3.69 2.47 31.28
C THR A 64 4.43 3.79 31.09
N SER A 65 5.71 3.71 30.71
CA SER A 65 6.52 4.89 30.30
C SER A 65 6.13 5.44 28.91
N ARG A 66 5.02 4.96 28.34
CA ARG A 66 4.58 5.35 27.00
C ARG A 66 3.99 6.76 27.01
N LYS A 67 4.46 7.59 26.08
CA LYS A 67 3.95 8.96 25.88
C LYS A 67 2.49 8.99 25.44
N LEU A 68 2.10 8.06 24.56
CA LEU A 68 0.72 7.95 24.06
C LEU A 68 -0.05 6.93 24.88
N ARG A 69 -1.19 7.36 25.43
CA ARG A 69 -2.05 6.57 26.31
C ARG A 69 -3.02 5.65 25.56
N TYR A 70 -3.04 5.73 24.24
CA TYR A 70 -3.90 4.93 23.39
C TYR A 70 -3.11 4.28 22.26
N SER A 71 -3.54 3.09 21.84
CA SER A 71 -3.05 2.40 20.65
C SER A 71 -4.23 2.07 19.72
N ALA A 72 -4.03 2.21 18.42
CA ALA A 72 -5.00 1.81 17.40
C ALA A 72 -4.80 0.34 17.06
N SER A 73 -5.85 -0.45 17.24
CA SER A 73 -5.79 -1.91 17.12
C SER A 73 -6.37 -2.40 15.81
N ALA A 74 -7.50 -1.82 15.37
CA ALA A 74 -8.12 -2.17 14.10
C ALA A 74 -8.84 -0.98 13.46
N VAL A 75 -9.00 -1.07 12.14
CA VAL A 75 -9.96 -0.28 11.36
C VAL A 75 -11.09 -1.19 10.90
N LEU A 76 -12.33 -0.71 11.02
CA LEU A 76 -13.52 -1.42 10.61
C LEU A 76 -13.89 -1.01 9.20
N THR A 77 -14.22 -1.99 8.38
CA THR A 77 -14.75 -1.81 7.02
C THR A 77 -16.13 -2.45 6.94
N ASP A 78 -16.89 -2.16 5.90
CA ASP A 78 -18.24 -2.71 5.70
C ASP A 78 -18.25 -4.25 5.74
N ASN A 79 -17.14 -4.90 5.38
CA ASN A 79 -17.05 -6.34 5.16
C ASN A 79 -16.04 -7.09 6.05
N SER A 80 -15.16 -6.39 6.78
CA SER A 80 -14.10 -7.00 7.58
C SER A 80 -13.51 -6.07 8.65
N HIS A 81 -12.74 -6.64 9.57
CA HIS A 81 -11.91 -5.93 10.54
C HIS A 81 -10.46 -6.07 10.10
N ILE A 82 -9.73 -4.96 9.99
CA ILE A 82 -8.31 -4.99 9.56
C ILE A 82 -7.44 -4.55 10.73
N GLY A 83 -6.57 -5.45 11.18
CA GLY A 83 -5.63 -5.19 12.26
C GLY A 83 -4.55 -4.18 11.86
N LEU A 84 -4.39 -3.15 12.68
CA LEU A 84 -3.41 -2.07 12.52
C LEU A 84 -2.10 -2.34 13.26
N ASN A 85 -1.98 -3.46 13.97
CA ASN A 85 -0.75 -3.83 14.67
C ASN A 85 0.04 -4.89 13.90
N THR A 86 0.90 -4.44 12.99
CA THR A 86 1.74 -5.33 12.17
C THR A 86 2.81 -6.07 12.99
N GLN A 87 3.12 -5.62 14.21
CA GLN A 87 4.08 -6.32 15.09
C GLN A 87 3.53 -7.67 15.59
N GLN A 88 2.21 -7.87 15.53
CA GLN A 88 1.59 -9.14 15.90
C GLN A 88 1.59 -10.17 14.78
N THR A 89 2.02 -9.83 13.55
CA THR A 89 1.93 -10.74 12.40
C THR A 89 2.74 -12.02 12.61
N ASN A 90 3.91 -11.98 13.28
CA ASN A 90 4.66 -13.19 13.63
C ASN A 90 3.89 -14.08 14.63
N THR A 91 3.16 -13.48 15.57
CA THR A 91 2.29 -14.24 16.49
C THR A 91 1.12 -14.89 15.76
N LEU A 92 0.53 -14.23 14.76
CA LEU A 92 -0.49 -14.83 13.89
C LEU A 92 0.10 -16.01 13.12
N ALA A 93 1.25 -15.82 12.47
CA ALA A 93 1.94 -16.88 11.73
C ALA A 93 2.22 -18.09 12.62
N ARG A 94 2.80 -17.87 13.81
CA ARG A 94 3.07 -18.92 14.80
C ARG A 94 1.81 -19.72 15.15
N TYR A 95 0.68 -19.04 15.38
CA TYR A 95 -0.59 -19.71 15.68
C TYR A 95 -1.05 -20.58 14.51
N LEU A 96 -1.09 -20.01 13.30
CA LEU A 96 -1.56 -20.71 12.09
C LEU A 96 -0.69 -21.92 11.77
N LEU A 97 0.64 -21.78 11.86
CA LEU A 97 1.61 -22.85 11.66
C LEU A 97 1.44 -23.96 12.71
N LYS A 98 1.34 -23.63 14.00
CA LYS A 98 1.13 -24.63 15.06
C LYS A 98 -0.21 -25.35 14.96
N LYS A 99 -1.23 -24.69 14.40
CA LYS A 99 -2.54 -25.26 14.14
C LYS A 99 -2.67 -25.97 12.80
N LYS A 100 -1.60 -26.00 12.00
CA LYS A 100 -1.56 -26.60 10.65
C LYS A 100 -2.63 -26.02 9.72
N LEU A 101 -2.91 -24.72 9.86
CA LEU A 101 -3.95 -24.01 9.10
C LEU A 101 -3.41 -23.34 7.82
N VAL A 102 -2.10 -23.16 7.69
CA VAL A 102 -1.51 -22.54 6.49
C VAL A 102 -1.50 -23.59 5.38
N PRO A 103 -2.24 -23.38 4.27
CA PRO A 103 -2.21 -24.30 3.15
C PRO A 103 -0.78 -24.45 2.63
N THR A 104 -0.39 -25.65 2.21
CA THR A 104 0.98 -26.05 1.78
C THR A 104 2.02 -26.25 2.88
N LEU A 105 1.72 -25.90 4.13
CA LEU A 105 2.63 -26.07 5.28
C LEU A 105 2.01 -26.93 6.41
N GLU A 106 0.99 -27.74 6.10
CA GLU A 106 0.24 -28.52 7.08
C GLU A 106 1.09 -29.60 7.76
N LYS A 107 2.11 -30.10 7.06
CA LYS A 107 3.04 -31.12 7.57
C LYS A 107 4.31 -30.51 8.16
N SER A 108 4.53 -29.21 7.98
CA SER A 108 5.72 -28.50 8.43
C SER A 108 5.67 -28.16 9.93
N GLU A 109 6.81 -28.23 10.62
CA GLU A 109 6.96 -27.92 12.04
C GLU A 109 7.93 -26.77 12.29
N ILE A 110 7.66 -25.97 13.33
CA ILE A 110 8.55 -24.89 13.76
C ILE A 110 9.70 -25.51 14.55
N VAL A 111 10.93 -25.37 14.05
CA VAL A 111 12.16 -25.79 14.74
C VAL A 111 12.67 -24.66 15.64
N SER A 112 12.65 -23.43 15.13
CA SER A 112 13.15 -22.25 15.84
C SER A 112 12.43 -20.99 15.36
N GLU A 113 12.38 -19.98 16.21
CA GLU A 113 11.83 -18.66 15.91
C GLU A 113 12.94 -17.62 16.01
N GLU A 114 12.86 -16.53 15.25
CA GLU A 114 13.89 -15.48 15.18
C GLU A 114 15.29 -16.08 14.86
N PHE A 115 15.32 -17.02 13.91
CA PHE A 115 16.50 -17.80 13.56
C PHE A 115 17.51 -16.97 12.78
N HIS A 116 18.80 -17.11 13.11
CA HIS A 116 19.86 -16.33 12.49
C HIS A 116 20.68 -17.18 11.51
N VAL A 117 20.92 -16.64 10.32
CA VAL A 117 21.90 -17.17 9.36
C VAL A 117 22.89 -16.06 9.03
N GLY A 118 24.13 -16.22 9.51
CA GLY A 118 25.12 -15.15 9.44
C GLY A 118 24.66 -13.91 10.19
N LYS A 119 24.48 -12.79 9.47
CA LYS A 119 24.02 -11.51 10.03
C LYS A 119 22.51 -11.28 9.91
N ASN A 120 21.82 -12.16 9.18
CA ASN A 120 20.41 -11.99 8.84
C ASN A 120 19.54 -12.80 9.82
N ARG A 121 18.39 -12.22 10.16
CA ARG A 121 17.41 -12.82 11.07
C ARG A 121 16.12 -13.10 10.29
N PHE A 122 15.65 -14.33 10.39
CA PHE A 122 14.42 -14.83 9.79
C PHE A 122 13.40 -15.15 10.87
N ASP A 123 12.11 -15.01 10.55
CA ASP A 123 11.05 -15.18 11.54
C ASP A 123 10.96 -16.63 12.05
N PHE A 124 11.10 -17.62 11.17
CA PHE A 124 11.07 -19.05 11.56
C PHE A 124 12.07 -19.91 10.78
N LEU A 125 12.63 -20.90 11.47
CA LEU A 125 13.21 -22.09 10.86
C LEU A 125 12.17 -23.21 10.94
N MET A 126 11.80 -23.76 9.79
CA MET A 126 10.80 -24.80 9.64
C MET A 126 11.45 -26.13 9.24
N GLN A 127 10.74 -27.22 9.47
CA GLN A 127 11.13 -28.55 9.01
C GLN A 127 9.93 -29.33 8.48
N GLU A 128 10.11 -30.03 7.37
CA GLU A 128 9.14 -30.99 6.84
C GLU A 128 9.87 -32.21 6.29
N ASN A 129 9.43 -33.42 6.65
CA ASN A 129 10.02 -34.69 6.20
C ASN A 129 11.55 -34.81 6.41
N GLY A 130 12.10 -34.11 7.41
CA GLY A 130 13.55 -34.10 7.68
C GLY A 130 14.32 -32.94 7.02
N GLU A 131 13.71 -32.24 6.06
CA GLU A 131 14.31 -31.11 5.37
C GLU A 131 13.98 -29.79 6.06
N LYS A 132 14.98 -28.91 6.19
CA LYS A 132 14.81 -27.59 6.82
C LYS A 132 14.65 -26.50 5.78
N PHE A 133 13.79 -25.53 6.08
CA PHE A 133 13.58 -24.36 5.23
C PHE A 133 13.35 -23.12 6.09
N LEU A 134 13.70 -21.94 5.57
CA LEU A 134 13.49 -20.66 6.26
C LEU A 134 12.13 -20.09 5.88
N LEU A 135 11.45 -19.47 6.84
CA LEU A 135 10.17 -18.82 6.62
C LEU A 135 10.21 -17.37 7.12
N GLU A 136 10.04 -16.44 6.20
CA GLU A 136 9.87 -15.01 6.48
C GLU A 136 8.40 -14.62 6.35
N VAL A 137 7.89 -13.83 7.28
CA VAL A 137 6.50 -13.40 7.35
C VAL A 137 6.37 -11.94 6.90
N LYS A 138 5.33 -11.64 6.11
CA LYS A 138 4.97 -10.30 5.67
C LYS A 138 3.51 -10.01 5.95
N SER A 139 3.24 -8.84 6.52
CA SER A 139 1.89 -8.36 6.77
C SER A 139 1.35 -7.64 5.53
N VAL A 140 0.15 -8.00 5.09
CA VAL A 140 -0.53 -7.41 3.94
C VAL A 140 -1.86 -6.82 4.39
N THR A 141 -2.04 -5.53 4.12
CA THR A 141 -3.26 -4.77 4.49
C THR A 141 -3.87 -4.03 3.31
N LEU A 142 -3.11 -3.85 2.23
CA LEU A 142 -3.58 -3.24 0.99
C LEU A 142 -4.37 -4.29 0.19
N SER A 143 -5.68 -4.06 0.07
CA SER A 143 -6.58 -4.96 -0.65
C SER A 143 -7.68 -4.19 -1.36
N SER A 144 -7.98 -4.56 -2.60
CA SER A 144 -9.15 -4.06 -3.32
C SER A 144 -9.50 -4.96 -4.50
N ASN A 145 -10.76 -4.95 -4.94
CA ASN A 145 -11.23 -5.72 -6.09
C ASN A 145 -10.87 -7.23 -6.05
N GLY A 146 -10.89 -7.82 -4.84
CA GLY A 146 -10.52 -9.21 -4.60
C GLY A 146 -9.02 -9.49 -4.73
N ILE A 147 -8.17 -8.46 -4.73
CA ILE A 147 -6.72 -8.58 -4.89
C ILE A 147 -6.03 -7.96 -3.67
N SER A 148 -5.19 -8.75 -3.02
CA SER A 148 -4.24 -8.29 -2.01
C SER A 148 -2.92 -7.88 -2.67
N MET A 149 -2.33 -6.76 -2.24
CA MET A 149 -1.05 -6.29 -2.77
C MET A 149 -0.01 -5.95 -1.70
N PHE A 150 1.26 -6.24 -2.00
CA PHE A 150 2.39 -5.87 -1.14
C PHE A 150 3.60 -5.41 -1.96
N PRO A 151 4.32 -4.34 -1.58
CA PRO A 151 4.14 -3.54 -0.37
C PRO A 151 3.23 -2.32 -0.61
N ASP A 152 2.69 -1.73 0.45
CA ASP A 152 1.88 -0.51 0.37
C ASP A 152 2.70 0.80 0.41
N ALA A 153 4.02 0.66 0.56
CA ALA A 153 5.02 1.71 0.46
C ALA A 153 6.35 1.12 -0.06
N ILE A 154 7.20 1.96 -0.67
CA ILE A 154 8.53 1.55 -1.14
C ILE A 154 9.31 0.89 0.02
N THR A 155 9.88 -0.30 -0.24
CA THR A 155 10.56 -1.15 0.74
C THR A 155 11.91 -1.64 0.22
N GLU A 156 12.93 -0.78 0.31
CA GLU A 156 14.32 -1.18 0.03
C GLU A 156 14.77 -2.35 0.90
N ARG A 157 14.31 -2.38 2.16
CA ARG A 157 14.57 -3.48 3.09
C ARG A 157 13.95 -4.79 2.59
N GLY A 158 12.71 -4.77 2.12
CA GLY A 158 12.06 -5.97 1.59
C GLY A 158 12.79 -6.51 0.36
N THR A 159 13.18 -5.63 -0.56
CA THR A 159 13.98 -6.00 -1.74
C THR A 159 15.31 -6.63 -1.35
N ARG A 160 16.02 -6.02 -0.38
CA ARG A 160 17.28 -6.57 0.13
C ARG A 160 17.09 -7.95 0.75
N HIS A 161 16.07 -8.12 1.60
CA HIS A 161 15.77 -9.39 2.24
C HIS A 161 15.46 -10.49 1.21
N LEU A 162 14.74 -10.19 0.11
CA LEU A 162 14.48 -11.18 -0.95
C LEU A 162 15.77 -11.65 -1.63
N ASN A 163 16.68 -10.73 -1.93
CA ASN A 163 17.99 -11.06 -2.51
C ASN A 163 18.89 -11.83 -1.55
N GLU A 164 18.85 -11.50 -0.25
CA GLU A 164 19.57 -12.25 0.78
C GLU A 164 18.99 -13.66 0.94
N LEU A 165 17.66 -13.81 0.89
CA LEU A 165 16.99 -15.11 0.93
C LEU A 165 17.40 -16.00 -0.25
N SER A 166 17.48 -15.46 -1.47
CA SER A 166 17.84 -16.27 -2.64
C SER A 166 19.27 -16.80 -2.59
N GLN A 167 20.20 -16.07 -1.98
CA GLN A 167 21.58 -16.53 -1.78
C GLN A 167 21.69 -17.73 -0.82
N LEU A 168 20.71 -17.92 0.09
CA LEU A 168 20.71 -19.03 1.04
C LEU A 168 20.30 -20.37 0.40
N ASN A 169 19.73 -20.35 -0.81
CA ASN A 169 19.38 -21.56 -1.54
C ASN A 169 20.62 -22.42 -1.86
N GLU A 170 21.80 -21.79 -2.00
CA GLU A 170 23.08 -22.48 -2.20
C GLU A 170 23.47 -23.36 -1.01
N SER A 171 22.90 -23.12 0.18
CA SER A 171 23.13 -23.90 1.40
C SER A 171 22.19 -25.11 1.53
N GLY A 172 21.37 -25.40 0.52
CA GLY A 172 20.35 -26.48 0.55
C GLY A 172 19.13 -26.17 1.41
N ILE A 173 18.98 -24.92 1.88
CA ILE A 173 17.84 -24.46 2.68
C ILE A 173 16.95 -23.62 1.77
N LYS A 174 15.77 -24.14 1.43
CA LYS A 174 14.83 -23.42 0.59
C LYS A 174 14.26 -22.21 1.36
N PRO A 175 14.31 -20.99 0.82
CA PRO A 175 13.64 -19.84 1.43
C PRO A 175 12.14 -19.82 1.08
N THR A 176 11.31 -19.51 2.07
CA THR A 176 9.86 -19.37 1.95
C THR A 176 9.42 -18.01 2.49
N VAL A 177 8.51 -17.35 1.78
CA VAL A 177 7.90 -16.09 2.21
C VAL A 177 6.39 -16.30 2.37
N LEU A 178 5.89 -16.10 3.59
CA LEU A 178 4.48 -16.14 3.94
C LEU A 178 3.90 -14.73 3.99
N PHE A 179 3.04 -14.39 3.02
CA PHE A 179 2.28 -13.15 3.05
C PHE A 179 0.95 -13.39 3.74
N ILE A 180 0.70 -12.69 4.85
CA ILE A 180 -0.55 -12.79 5.61
C ILE A 180 -1.40 -11.56 5.30
N SER A 181 -2.40 -11.75 4.47
CA SER A 181 -3.39 -10.74 4.13
C SER A 181 -4.58 -10.76 5.10
N GLN A 182 -5.00 -9.56 5.49
CA GLN A 182 -6.24 -9.30 6.22
C GLN A 182 -7.34 -8.75 5.29
N GLY A 183 -7.24 -9.06 3.99
CA GLY A 183 -8.21 -8.68 2.97
C GLY A 183 -9.63 -9.17 3.24
N SER A 184 -10.55 -8.72 2.39
CA SER A 184 -11.98 -8.95 2.57
C SER A 184 -12.57 -9.78 1.43
N GLY A 185 -12.15 -11.05 1.32
CA GLY A 185 -12.63 -11.97 0.30
C GLY A 185 -11.78 -11.96 -0.96
N ASP A 186 -10.49 -11.68 -0.81
CA ASP A 186 -9.52 -11.72 -1.89
C ASP A 186 -9.30 -13.15 -2.36
N ASP A 187 -9.03 -13.28 -3.66
CA ASP A 187 -8.65 -14.53 -4.31
C ASP A 187 -7.31 -14.43 -5.01
N LEU A 188 -6.81 -13.22 -5.21
CA LEU A 188 -5.52 -12.94 -5.85
C LEU A 188 -4.55 -12.25 -4.89
N PHE A 189 -3.27 -12.56 -5.06
CA PHE A 189 -2.16 -11.80 -4.51
C PHE A 189 -1.24 -11.32 -5.63
N MET A 190 -0.83 -10.06 -5.57
CA MET A 190 0.13 -9.49 -6.51
C MET A 190 1.17 -8.65 -5.75
N PRO A 191 2.43 -8.61 -6.17
CA PRO A 191 3.31 -7.58 -5.67
C PRO A 191 2.83 -6.21 -6.17
N ASP A 192 2.84 -5.16 -5.33
CA ASP A 192 2.40 -3.81 -5.71
C ASP A 192 3.46 -3.13 -6.60
N TYR A 193 3.46 -3.51 -7.88
CA TYR A 193 4.33 -2.92 -8.90
C TYR A 193 3.98 -1.45 -9.20
N HIS A 194 2.85 -0.91 -8.71
CA HIS A 194 2.59 0.53 -8.81
C HIS A 194 3.34 1.31 -7.75
N THR A 195 3.45 0.78 -6.54
CA THR A 195 4.14 1.43 -5.44
C THR A 195 5.65 1.16 -5.44
N ASP A 196 6.07 -0.09 -5.59
CA ASP A 196 7.48 -0.48 -5.58
C ASP A 196 7.80 -1.45 -6.72
N LEU A 197 8.18 -0.90 -7.87
CA LEU A 197 8.54 -1.70 -9.04
C LEU A 197 9.77 -2.58 -8.81
N VAL A 198 10.74 -2.09 -8.03
CA VAL A 198 12.01 -2.80 -7.79
C VAL A 198 11.76 -4.05 -6.96
N PHE A 199 10.95 -3.92 -5.89
CA PHE A 199 10.52 -5.07 -5.10
C PHE A 199 9.77 -6.10 -5.97
N SER A 200 8.81 -5.62 -6.77
CA SER A 200 7.98 -6.50 -7.61
C SER A 200 8.78 -7.25 -8.67
N GLN A 201 9.71 -6.56 -9.34
CA GLN A 201 10.65 -7.19 -10.30
C GLN A 201 11.55 -8.22 -9.61
N THR A 202 12.06 -7.90 -8.41
CA THR A 202 12.89 -8.81 -7.62
C THR A 202 12.11 -10.07 -7.25
N LEU A 203 10.90 -9.93 -6.69
CA LEU A 203 10.05 -11.06 -6.36
C LEU A 203 9.74 -11.94 -7.58
N LEU A 204 9.43 -11.31 -8.72
CA LEU A 204 9.17 -12.03 -9.97
C LEU A 204 10.39 -12.81 -10.46
N SER A 205 11.58 -12.20 -10.43
CA SER A 205 12.84 -12.85 -10.85
C SER A 205 13.23 -14.04 -9.96
N LEU A 206 12.74 -14.05 -8.72
CA LEU A 206 13.04 -15.07 -7.72
C LEU A 206 11.90 -16.09 -7.56
N LYS A 207 10.84 -16.03 -8.38
CA LYS A 207 9.63 -16.87 -8.22
C LYS A 207 9.90 -18.38 -8.23
N ASP A 208 10.93 -18.81 -8.96
CA ASP A 208 11.33 -20.23 -9.05
C ASP A 208 12.32 -20.65 -7.95
N TYR A 209 12.92 -19.68 -7.25
CA TYR A 209 13.90 -19.90 -6.18
C TYR A 209 13.30 -19.77 -4.77
N LEU A 210 12.18 -19.04 -4.65
CA LEU A 210 11.46 -18.82 -3.40
C LEU A 210 10.15 -19.62 -3.41
N SER A 211 9.79 -20.22 -2.27
CA SER A 211 8.39 -20.61 -2.06
C SER A 211 7.61 -19.37 -1.61
N ILE A 212 6.61 -18.95 -2.38
CA ILE A 212 5.82 -17.75 -2.08
C ILE A 212 4.40 -18.20 -1.73
N ILE A 213 3.99 -17.96 -0.49
CA ILE A 213 2.73 -18.45 0.07
C ILE A 213 1.91 -17.25 0.54
N PRO A 214 1.02 -16.71 -0.29
CA PRO A 214 0.09 -15.68 0.14
C PRO A 214 -1.19 -16.30 0.67
N ILE A 215 -1.59 -15.93 1.87
CA ILE A 215 -2.84 -16.37 2.50
C ILE A 215 -3.71 -15.17 2.87
N GLU A 216 -5.01 -15.33 2.76
CA GLU A 216 -5.99 -14.47 3.43
C GLU A 216 -6.43 -15.13 4.74
N ILE A 217 -6.46 -14.32 5.81
CA ILE A 217 -7.08 -14.65 7.08
C ILE A 217 -8.29 -13.76 7.33
N LYS A 218 -9.20 -14.21 8.20
CA LYS A 218 -10.36 -13.42 8.62
C LYS A 218 -10.45 -13.31 10.13
N TRP A 219 -11.03 -12.20 10.57
CA TRP A 219 -11.40 -11.99 11.96
C TRP A 219 -12.89 -12.24 12.13
N LYS A 220 -13.25 -12.94 13.20
CA LYS A 220 -14.63 -13.15 13.62
C LYS A 220 -15.20 -11.85 14.20
N SER A 221 -16.52 -11.76 14.33
CA SER A 221 -17.21 -10.61 14.95
C SER A 221 -16.80 -10.38 16.41
N ASN A 222 -16.33 -11.41 17.10
CA ASN A 222 -15.77 -11.32 18.46
C ASN A 222 -14.27 -10.92 18.48
N LEU A 223 -13.72 -10.47 17.35
CA LEU A 223 -12.34 -10.02 17.17
C LEU A 223 -11.26 -11.11 17.33
N GLU A 224 -11.66 -12.38 17.37
CA GLU A 224 -10.75 -13.54 17.35
C GLU A 224 -10.42 -13.96 15.92
N LEU A 225 -9.21 -14.49 15.74
CA LEU A 225 -8.80 -15.06 14.47
C LEU A 225 -9.72 -16.24 14.09
N SER A 226 -10.15 -16.26 12.84
CA SER A 226 -10.87 -17.38 12.26
C SER A 226 -9.92 -18.51 11.88
N ASP A 227 -10.38 -19.75 11.99
CA ASP A 227 -9.65 -20.91 11.46
C ASP A 227 -9.74 -21.01 9.92
N ARG A 228 -10.50 -20.10 9.28
CA ARG A 228 -10.56 -20.00 7.81
C ARG A 228 -9.33 -19.26 7.29
N VAL A 229 -8.45 -20.04 6.65
CA VAL A 229 -7.30 -19.55 5.90
C VAL A 229 -7.49 -19.92 4.44
N LYS A 230 -7.33 -18.96 3.54
CA LYS A 230 -7.45 -19.17 2.10
C LYS A 230 -6.10 -18.91 1.43
N LEU A 231 -5.61 -19.85 0.63
CA LEU A 231 -4.47 -19.60 -0.26
C LEU A 231 -4.92 -18.68 -1.39
N LEU A 232 -4.13 -17.63 -1.66
CA LEU A 232 -4.38 -16.69 -2.75
C LEU A 232 -3.60 -17.12 -3.99
N GLU A 233 -4.21 -16.96 -5.16
CA GLU A 233 -3.54 -17.25 -6.42
C GLU A 233 -2.62 -16.08 -6.81
N ILE A 234 -1.44 -16.40 -7.33
CA ILE A 234 -0.53 -15.41 -7.93
C ILE A 234 -0.59 -15.56 -9.45
N PRO A 235 -1.15 -14.58 -10.18
CA PRO A 235 -1.31 -14.69 -11.63
C PRO A 235 0.00 -14.33 -12.34
N TRP A 236 0.98 -15.24 -12.29
CA TRP A 236 2.35 -14.98 -12.77
C TRP A 236 2.41 -14.54 -14.23
N ARG A 237 1.60 -15.14 -15.13
CA ARG A 237 1.56 -14.76 -16.55
C ARG A 237 1.11 -13.33 -16.76
N PHE A 238 0.08 -12.91 -16.05
CA PHE A 238 -0.36 -11.52 -16.04
C PHE A 238 0.75 -10.60 -15.54
N LEU A 239 1.40 -10.94 -14.41
CA LEU A 239 2.46 -10.14 -13.80
C LEU A 239 3.68 -9.96 -14.71
N ASP A 240 4.07 -10.98 -15.48
CA ASP A 240 5.17 -10.89 -16.45
C ASP A 240 4.96 -9.74 -17.46
N THR A 241 3.71 -9.39 -17.79
CA THR A 241 3.37 -8.28 -18.69
C THR A 241 3.28 -6.90 -18.01
N ARG A 242 3.25 -6.85 -16.67
CA ARG A 242 3.02 -5.62 -15.89
C ARG A 242 4.28 -5.03 -15.26
N MET A 243 5.42 -5.73 -15.32
CA MET A 243 6.69 -5.29 -14.72
C MET A 243 7.49 -4.27 -15.54
N ALA A 244 6.94 -3.75 -16.63
CA ALA A 244 7.55 -2.67 -17.39
C ALA A 244 7.41 -1.33 -16.65
N ASP A 245 8.46 -0.48 -16.70
CA ASP A 245 8.40 0.88 -16.14
C ASP A 245 7.68 1.86 -17.07
N THR A 246 6.41 1.55 -17.37
CA THR A 246 5.55 2.33 -18.25
C THR A 246 4.19 2.56 -17.60
N GLY A 247 3.44 3.54 -18.09
CA GLY A 247 2.05 3.77 -17.68
C GLY A 247 1.73 5.24 -17.51
N ALA A 248 0.87 5.56 -16.55
CA ALA A 248 0.44 6.93 -16.25
C ALA A 248 0.69 7.29 -14.78
N TYR A 249 0.49 8.55 -14.44
CA TYR A 249 0.61 9.05 -13.08
C TYR A 249 -0.32 10.22 -12.82
N ILE A 250 -0.71 10.37 -11.56
CA ILE A 250 -1.33 11.59 -11.03
C ILE A 250 -0.30 12.30 -10.15
N LEU A 251 -0.02 13.56 -10.42
CA LEU A 251 0.68 14.44 -9.48
C LEU A 251 -0.35 15.25 -8.70
N VAL A 252 -0.24 15.26 -7.39
CA VAL A 252 -1.02 16.14 -6.51
C VAL A 252 -0.07 17.19 -5.95
N MET A 253 -0.32 18.46 -6.25
CA MET A 253 0.47 19.59 -5.79
C MET A 253 -0.39 20.49 -4.91
N HIS A 254 0.15 20.90 -3.76
CA HIS A 254 -0.52 21.85 -2.87
C HIS A 254 0.05 23.25 -3.07
N ILE A 255 -0.80 24.21 -3.42
CA ILE A 255 -0.49 25.63 -3.50
C ILE A 255 -1.05 26.30 -2.24
N SER A 256 -0.20 26.97 -1.46
CA SER A 256 -0.61 27.60 -0.20
C SER A 256 -1.09 29.04 -0.36
N GLU A 257 -0.69 29.71 -1.43
CA GLU A 257 -0.89 31.14 -1.64
C GLU A 257 -1.15 31.45 -3.10
N THR A 258 -1.96 32.47 -3.37
CA THR A 258 -2.25 32.92 -4.73
C THR A 258 -0.99 33.47 -5.40
N GLN A 259 -0.67 32.98 -6.60
CA GLN A 259 0.51 33.42 -7.36
C GLN A 259 0.20 33.54 -8.86
N ALA A 260 0.73 34.60 -9.46
CA ALA A 260 0.78 34.75 -10.91
C ALA A 260 1.96 33.96 -11.47
N ILE A 261 1.72 33.05 -12.41
CA ILE A 261 2.79 32.29 -13.07
C ILE A 261 2.66 32.38 -14.59
N SER A 262 3.80 32.52 -15.27
CA SER A 262 3.88 32.46 -16.72
C SER A 262 4.20 31.03 -17.15
N ILE A 263 3.30 30.40 -17.90
CA ILE A 263 3.37 28.97 -18.25
C ILE A 263 3.47 28.81 -19.76
N GLY A 264 4.70 28.81 -20.29
CA GLY A 264 4.96 28.52 -21.70
C GLY A 264 3.99 29.22 -22.67
N SER A 265 3.34 28.44 -23.54
CA SER A 265 2.37 28.94 -24.52
C SER A 265 0.99 29.29 -23.95
N ILE A 266 0.69 28.92 -22.70
CA ILE A 266 -0.57 29.27 -22.02
C ILE A 266 -0.56 30.75 -21.60
N GLY A 267 0.63 31.33 -21.39
CA GLY A 267 0.78 32.70 -20.92
C GLY A 267 0.67 32.83 -19.40
N THR A 268 0.29 34.02 -18.93
CA THR A 268 0.23 34.33 -17.50
C THR A 268 -1.13 33.97 -16.91
N VAL A 269 -1.13 33.17 -15.86
CA VAL A 269 -2.34 32.72 -15.16
C VAL A 269 -2.22 32.96 -13.66
N GLN A 270 -3.33 33.25 -13.00
CA GLN A 270 -3.43 33.33 -11.55
C GLN A 270 -3.80 31.95 -10.99
N ILE A 271 -2.97 31.43 -10.08
CA ILE A 271 -3.18 30.16 -9.40
C ILE A 271 -3.52 30.46 -7.95
N GLY A 272 -4.69 30.03 -7.49
CA GLY A 272 -5.13 30.20 -6.11
C GLY A 272 -4.64 29.09 -5.17
N PRO A 273 -4.89 29.23 -3.86
CA PRO A 273 -4.60 28.17 -2.90
C PRO A 273 -5.51 26.95 -3.12
N GLY A 274 -4.95 25.76 -2.88
CA GLY A 274 -5.65 24.48 -2.99
C GLY A 274 -4.79 23.36 -3.56
N TYR A 275 -5.44 22.26 -3.94
CA TYR A 275 -4.80 21.08 -4.49
C TYR A 275 -5.04 21.00 -5.99
N TYR A 276 -3.95 20.82 -6.74
CA TYR A 276 -3.97 20.69 -8.19
C TYR A 276 -3.51 19.29 -8.58
N LEU A 277 -4.37 18.58 -9.31
CA LEU A 277 -4.13 17.22 -9.79
C LEU A 277 -3.77 17.27 -11.27
N TYR A 278 -2.58 16.79 -11.61
CA TYR A 278 -2.10 16.72 -13.00
C TYR A 278 -1.94 15.28 -13.45
N VAL A 279 -2.47 14.96 -14.63
CA VAL A 279 -2.33 13.65 -15.28
C VAL A 279 -1.27 13.70 -16.37
N GLY A 280 -0.40 12.69 -16.40
CA GLY A 280 0.50 12.46 -17.53
C GLY A 280 0.82 10.98 -17.70
N SER A 281 1.35 10.62 -18.87
CA SER A 281 1.91 9.29 -19.15
C SER A 281 3.43 9.27 -19.06
N GLY A 282 4.02 8.09 -18.98
CA GLY A 282 5.46 7.84 -19.08
C GLY A 282 5.72 6.49 -19.73
N MET A 283 5.59 6.41 -21.06
CA MET A 283 5.72 5.15 -21.82
C MET A 283 7.16 4.72 -22.11
N ASN A 284 8.15 5.57 -21.82
CA ASN A 284 9.58 5.29 -22.01
C ASN A 284 10.36 5.50 -20.70
N GLY A 285 9.81 5.07 -19.57
CA GLY A 285 10.38 5.28 -18.23
C GLY A 285 9.50 6.17 -17.35
N LEU A 286 8.47 5.57 -16.77
CA LEU A 286 7.55 6.22 -15.85
C LEU A 286 8.26 6.74 -14.60
N SER A 287 9.15 5.93 -14.00
CA SER A 287 9.85 6.29 -12.77
C SER A 287 10.76 7.50 -12.97
N ALA A 288 11.47 7.58 -14.11
CA ALA A 288 12.30 8.73 -14.46
C ALA A 288 11.46 10.00 -14.65
N ARG A 289 10.31 9.89 -15.33
CA ARG A 289 9.39 11.03 -15.55
C ARG A 289 8.78 11.54 -14.25
N VAL A 290 8.30 10.66 -13.38
CA VAL A 290 7.79 11.02 -12.05
C VAL A 290 8.87 11.67 -11.19
N THR A 291 10.06 11.06 -11.11
CA THR A 291 11.20 11.60 -10.36
C THR A 291 11.56 13.01 -10.81
N ARG A 292 11.57 13.24 -12.14
CA ARG A 292 11.79 14.57 -12.70
C ARG A 292 10.75 15.56 -12.19
N HIS A 293 9.46 15.21 -12.15
CA HIS A 293 8.41 16.13 -11.70
C HIS A 293 8.45 16.43 -10.20
N LEU A 294 8.83 15.48 -9.37
CA LEU A 294 8.97 15.69 -7.92
C LEU A 294 10.04 16.74 -7.57
N ARG A 295 11.12 16.81 -8.35
CA ARG A 295 12.22 17.78 -8.15
C ARG A 295 11.71 19.22 -8.27
N LYS A 296 12.17 20.12 -7.40
CA LYS A 296 11.85 21.57 -7.51
C LYS A 296 12.78 22.27 -8.50
N LYS A 297 14.10 22.22 -8.26
CA LYS A 297 15.11 22.86 -9.12
C LYS A 297 15.37 22.05 -10.40
N LYS A 298 15.00 22.58 -11.57
CA LYS A 298 15.24 21.96 -12.89
C LYS A 298 15.09 22.98 -14.01
N ARG A 299 15.58 22.65 -15.21
CA ARG A 299 15.17 23.34 -16.44
C ARG A 299 13.70 23.03 -16.72
N LEU A 300 12.87 24.06 -16.81
CA LEU A 300 11.44 23.95 -17.06
C LEU A 300 11.21 23.54 -18.52
N HIS A 301 10.34 22.56 -18.73
CA HIS A 301 10.01 22.06 -20.06
C HIS A 301 8.51 21.84 -20.23
N TRP A 302 7.87 21.15 -19.28
CA TRP A 302 6.42 20.91 -19.31
C TRP A 302 5.66 21.92 -18.47
N HIS A 303 4.39 22.17 -18.80
CA HIS A 303 3.52 23.09 -18.05
C HIS A 303 3.51 22.80 -16.53
N VAL A 304 3.49 21.52 -16.16
CA VAL A 304 3.54 21.08 -14.75
C VAL A 304 4.84 21.45 -14.03
N ASP A 305 5.95 21.65 -14.75
CA ASP A 305 7.22 22.07 -14.13
C ASP A 305 7.13 23.50 -13.57
N PHE A 306 6.31 24.37 -14.18
CA PHE A 306 6.05 25.73 -13.71
C PHE A 306 5.19 25.70 -12.45
N LEU A 307 4.10 24.92 -12.45
CA LEU A 307 3.25 24.75 -11.27
C LEU A 307 4.04 24.13 -10.10
N ARG A 308 4.96 23.21 -10.38
CA ARG A 308 5.86 22.63 -9.39
C ARG A 308 6.75 23.67 -8.68
N GLN A 309 7.12 24.79 -9.32
CA GLN A 309 7.96 25.83 -8.69
C GLN A 309 7.27 26.48 -7.50
N ILE A 310 5.96 26.69 -7.59
CA ILE A 310 5.17 27.38 -6.57
C ILE A 310 4.53 26.41 -5.56
N ALA A 311 4.46 25.12 -5.90
CA ALA A 311 3.90 24.11 -5.01
C ALA A 311 4.70 23.92 -3.71
N SER A 312 4.00 24.02 -2.59
CA SER A 312 4.52 23.76 -1.23
C SER A 312 4.84 22.28 -1.04
N THR A 313 3.97 21.39 -1.53
CA THR A 313 4.18 19.94 -1.53
C THR A 313 3.83 19.34 -2.88
N VAL A 314 4.40 18.17 -3.17
CA VAL A 314 4.05 17.36 -4.34
C VAL A 314 4.07 15.89 -3.96
N LYS A 315 3.03 15.14 -4.38
CA LYS A 315 2.95 13.69 -4.26
C LYS A 315 2.67 13.11 -5.64
N ALA A 316 3.16 11.91 -5.89
CA ALA A 316 2.93 11.19 -7.14
C ALA A 316 2.23 9.85 -6.87
N TYR A 317 1.25 9.53 -7.71
CA TYR A 317 0.52 8.28 -7.71
C TYR A 317 0.70 7.61 -9.08
N PRO A 318 1.80 6.85 -9.28
CA PRO A 318 2.02 6.11 -10.52
C PRO A 318 0.99 4.99 -10.68
N ILE A 319 0.62 4.72 -11.92
CA ILE A 319 -0.24 3.61 -12.34
C ILE A 319 0.52 2.92 -13.48
N ARG A 320 1.24 1.87 -13.12
CA ARG A 320 2.07 1.09 -14.05
C ARG A 320 1.24 0.14 -14.90
N THR A 321 1.45 0.20 -16.20
CA THR A 321 0.76 -0.65 -17.19
C THR A 321 1.50 -0.53 -18.52
N PRO A 322 1.53 -1.59 -19.36
CA PRO A 322 2.05 -1.51 -20.72
C PRO A 322 1.17 -0.66 -21.64
N HIS A 323 -0.05 -0.31 -21.24
CA HIS A 323 -1.00 0.45 -22.05
C HIS A 323 -0.93 1.94 -21.74
N ASN A 324 -1.14 2.78 -22.76
CA ASN A 324 -1.33 4.21 -22.53
C ASN A 324 -2.75 4.48 -22.01
N ILE A 325 -2.85 4.76 -20.70
CA ILE A 325 -4.11 5.01 -20.00
C ILE A 325 -4.30 6.49 -19.61
N GLU A 326 -3.53 7.41 -20.20
CA GLU A 326 -3.60 8.84 -19.88
C GLU A 326 -5.01 9.41 -20.08
N THR A 327 -5.59 9.24 -21.27
CA THR A 327 -6.94 9.74 -21.57
C THR A 327 -8.02 9.10 -20.69
N PRO A 328 -8.10 7.76 -20.52
CA PRO A 328 -9.01 7.15 -19.55
C PRO A 328 -8.90 7.75 -18.14
N LEU A 329 -7.68 8.05 -17.69
CA LEU A 329 -7.42 8.61 -16.36
C LEU A 329 -7.87 10.07 -16.25
N VAL A 330 -7.66 10.89 -17.29
CA VAL A 330 -8.18 12.27 -17.38
C VAL A 330 -9.72 12.27 -17.31
N VAL A 331 -10.37 11.42 -18.12
CA VAL A 331 -11.84 11.30 -18.14
C VAL A 331 -12.39 10.84 -16.79
N ALA A 332 -11.69 9.95 -16.08
CA ALA A 332 -12.09 9.51 -14.75
C ALA A 332 -11.98 10.63 -13.71
N LEU A 333 -10.91 11.44 -13.76
CA LEU A 333 -10.72 12.56 -12.83
C LEU A 333 -11.72 13.70 -13.07
N GLU A 334 -12.07 13.98 -14.32
CA GLU A 334 -13.05 15.02 -14.68
C GLU A 334 -14.43 14.79 -14.04
N LYS A 335 -14.80 13.53 -13.81
CA LYS A 335 -16.04 13.17 -13.11
C LYS A 335 -16.04 13.50 -11.61
N ILE A 336 -14.86 13.77 -11.03
CA ILE A 336 -14.68 13.93 -9.58
C ILE A 336 -14.20 15.34 -9.23
N PHE A 337 -13.34 15.92 -10.05
CA PHE A 337 -12.67 17.19 -9.78
C PHE A 337 -12.92 18.19 -10.91
N ALA A 338 -13.04 19.46 -10.54
CA ALA A 338 -13.26 20.51 -11.53
C ALA A 338 -12.02 20.68 -12.43
N PRO A 339 -12.18 20.74 -13.77
CA PRO A 339 -11.08 21.11 -14.65
C PRO A 339 -10.59 22.52 -14.31
N SER A 340 -9.28 22.75 -14.45
CA SER A 340 -8.65 24.01 -14.08
C SER A 340 -8.27 24.83 -15.31
N ILE A 341 -7.01 24.74 -15.76
CA ILE A 341 -6.47 25.63 -16.81
C ILE A 341 -6.67 24.96 -18.19
N PRO A 342 -7.42 25.56 -19.13
CA PRO A 342 -7.57 25.04 -20.49
C PRO A 342 -6.22 24.88 -21.20
N GLY A 343 -6.07 23.80 -21.97
CA GLY A 343 -4.85 23.46 -22.71
C GLY A 343 -3.69 22.96 -21.84
N PHE A 344 -3.85 22.88 -20.51
CA PHE A 344 -2.77 22.49 -19.61
C PHE A 344 -2.38 21.02 -19.76
N GLY A 345 -1.27 20.80 -20.49
CA GLY A 345 -0.71 19.46 -20.70
C GLY A 345 -1.44 18.67 -21.78
N ALA A 346 -2.38 19.31 -22.49
CA ALA A 346 -3.20 18.70 -23.54
C ALA A 346 -2.69 19.05 -24.95
N SER A 347 -1.39 19.35 -25.11
CA SER A 347 -0.83 19.78 -26.40
C SER A 347 -1.00 18.74 -27.52
N ASP A 348 -0.98 17.45 -27.16
CA ASP A 348 -1.15 16.33 -28.09
C ASP A 348 -2.46 15.56 -27.81
N SER A 349 -3.45 16.20 -27.19
CA SER A 349 -4.66 15.55 -26.67
C SER A 349 -5.93 16.28 -27.10
N SER A 350 -7.02 15.54 -27.29
CA SER A 350 -8.36 16.11 -27.52
C SER A 350 -9.05 16.60 -26.25
N GLN A 351 -8.46 16.35 -25.07
CA GLN A 351 -9.02 16.76 -23.79
C GLN A 351 -8.83 18.27 -23.55
N ALA A 352 -9.80 18.90 -22.90
CA ALA A 352 -9.74 20.34 -22.62
C ALA A 352 -8.57 20.71 -21.69
N THR A 353 -8.20 19.83 -20.75
CA THR A 353 -7.08 20.00 -19.84
C THR A 353 -6.71 18.67 -19.19
N HIS A 354 -5.46 18.54 -18.74
CA HIS A 354 -5.01 17.44 -17.88
C HIS A 354 -4.82 17.90 -16.42
N LEU A 355 -5.25 19.12 -16.09
CA LEU A 355 -5.12 19.73 -14.76
C LEU A 355 -6.50 19.94 -14.11
N PHE A 356 -6.65 19.41 -12.91
CA PHE A 356 -7.88 19.50 -12.11
C PHE A 356 -7.62 20.16 -10.75
N PHE A 357 -8.69 20.65 -10.13
CA PHE A 357 -8.64 21.38 -8.86
C PHE A 357 -9.48 20.71 -7.77
N SER A 358 -8.98 20.77 -6.53
CA SER A 358 -9.70 20.43 -5.31
C SER A 358 -9.37 21.41 -4.18
N SER A 359 -10.37 21.77 -3.38
CA SER A 359 -10.19 22.62 -2.20
C SER A 359 -9.61 21.88 -0.99
N SER A 360 -9.63 20.54 -0.99
CA SER A 360 -9.12 19.68 0.09
C SER A 360 -8.12 18.66 -0.45
N ASP A 361 -7.35 18.00 0.43
CA ASP A 361 -6.38 16.98 0.00
C ASP A 361 -7.13 15.82 -0.66
N PRO A 362 -6.97 15.59 -1.98
CA PRO A 362 -7.67 14.52 -2.68
C PRO A 362 -7.31 13.15 -2.12
N TYR A 363 -6.15 12.97 -1.48
CA TYR A 363 -5.78 11.72 -0.82
C TYR A 363 -6.75 11.33 0.31
N LEU A 364 -7.41 12.30 0.94
CA LEU A 364 -8.41 12.05 1.99
C LEU A 364 -9.82 11.84 1.42
N SER A 365 -9.98 11.83 0.09
CA SER A 365 -11.26 11.60 -0.56
C SER A 365 -11.48 10.13 -0.88
N LYS A 366 -12.63 9.58 -0.45
CA LYS A 366 -13.08 8.23 -0.82
C LYS A 366 -13.17 8.06 -2.34
N SER A 367 -13.66 9.07 -3.07
CA SER A 367 -13.80 8.99 -4.53
C SER A 367 -12.45 8.92 -5.24
N PHE A 368 -11.43 9.63 -4.72
CA PHE A 368 -10.07 9.55 -5.26
C PHE A 368 -9.40 8.20 -4.96
N GLN A 369 -9.57 7.66 -3.75
CA GLN A 369 -9.06 6.32 -3.41
C GLN A 369 -9.73 5.23 -4.27
N LEU A 370 -11.04 5.32 -4.49
CA LEU A 370 -11.77 4.42 -5.38
C LEU A 370 -11.31 4.53 -6.84
N LEU A 371 -11.05 5.75 -7.32
CA LEU A 371 -10.46 5.96 -8.65
C LEU A 371 -9.07 5.34 -8.74
N LEU A 372 -8.15 5.63 -7.80
CA LEU A 372 -6.83 5.01 -7.82
C LEU A 372 -6.92 3.48 -7.78
N SER A 373 -7.83 2.94 -6.98
CA SER A 373 -8.05 1.51 -6.88
C SER A 373 -8.52 0.90 -8.20
N SER A 374 -9.47 1.53 -8.89
CA SER A 374 -10.01 0.98 -10.15
C SER A 374 -8.97 0.85 -11.26
N PHE A 375 -7.94 1.70 -11.24
CA PHE A 375 -6.82 1.62 -12.18
C PHE A 375 -5.68 0.71 -11.72
N ARG A 376 -5.46 0.56 -10.39
CA ARG A 376 -4.35 -0.22 -9.83
C ARG A 376 -4.69 -1.69 -9.60
N PHE A 377 -5.90 -2.00 -9.17
CA PHE A 377 -6.33 -3.38 -8.89
C PHE A 377 -7.01 -4.00 -10.12
N SER A 378 -6.28 -4.01 -11.24
CA SER A 378 -6.73 -4.66 -12.47
C SER A 378 -6.61 -6.18 -12.34
N ARG A 379 -7.71 -6.88 -12.62
CA ARG A 379 -7.73 -8.34 -12.64
C ARG A 379 -7.25 -8.86 -14.01
N PRO A 380 -6.57 -10.02 -14.07
CA PRO A 380 -6.31 -10.69 -15.33
C PRO A 380 -7.62 -10.98 -16.05
N HIS A 381 -7.70 -10.69 -17.34
CA HIS A 381 -8.81 -11.19 -18.15
C HIS A 381 -8.60 -12.69 -18.44
N PHE A 382 -9.66 -13.47 -18.65
CA PHE A 382 -9.60 -14.93 -18.86
C PHE A 382 -8.64 -15.39 -19.99
N HIS A 383 -8.22 -14.50 -20.89
CA HIS A 383 -7.26 -14.79 -21.96
C HIS A 383 -5.80 -14.41 -21.62
N GLU A 384 -5.55 -13.86 -20.43
CA GLU A 384 -4.22 -13.48 -19.90
C GLU A 384 -3.75 -14.42 -18.75
N VAL A 385 -4.51 -15.48 -18.43
CA VAL A 385 -4.25 -16.44 -17.32
C VAL A 385 -3.58 -17.71 -17.82
#